data_AF-A0AA38P7U3-F1
#
_entry.id   AF-A0AA38P7U3-F1
#
_cell.length_a   1.000
_cell.length_b   1.000
_cell.length_c   1.000
_cell.angle_alpha   90.00
_cell.angle_beta   90.00
_cell.angle_gamma   90.00
#
_symmetry.space_group_name_H-M   'P 1'
#
loop_
_entity.id
_entity.type
_entity.pdbx_description
1 polymer ?
#
loop_
_entity_poly.entity_id
_entity_poly.type
_entity_poly.pdbx_seq_one_letter_code
_entity_poly.pdbx_strand_id
1 'polypeptide(L)'
;MKEEAIALNWPLVNPAPSMKPKSNAIQWDIADDPRQYGTVKLWYRSAFVGYAATEMLVVPASTHVRLTEMRILLDQQDFKCWPIDIKRENGITCLDVLVAIYLTLQRPLMGEEVQNALHWRPGIMKRVNLLSARRLFHGLIQDGDTWTALLW
;
A
#
# COMPACT_ATOMS: atom_id res chain seq x y z
N MET A 1 -10.91 -22.23 -0.44
CA MET A 1 -11.24 -21.17 0.54
C MET A 1 -11.88 -20.02 -0.21
N LYS A 2 -12.78 -19.24 0.41
CA LYS A 2 -13.31 -18.02 -0.22
C LYS A 2 -12.21 -16.97 -0.20
N GLU A 3 -12.03 -16.24 -1.30
CA GLU A 3 -11.20 -15.04 -1.34
C GLU A 3 -11.75 -14.03 -0.33
N GLU A 4 -11.00 -13.76 0.73
CA GLU A 4 -11.34 -12.68 1.65
C GLU A 4 -10.65 -11.41 1.14
N ALA A 5 -11.45 -10.49 0.61
CA ALA A 5 -11.00 -9.14 0.40
C ALA A 5 -10.98 -8.45 1.77
N ILE A 6 -9.79 -8.28 2.35
CA ILE A 6 -9.64 -7.25 3.37
C ILE A 6 -9.74 -5.92 2.63
N ALA A 7 -10.94 -5.34 2.69
CA ALA A 7 -11.04 -3.90 2.65
C ALA A 7 -10.25 -3.43 3.87
N LEU A 8 -8.98 -3.07 3.67
CA LEU A 8 -8.30 -2.18 4.61
C LEU A 8 -9.26 -1.01 4.71
N ASN A 9 -10.01 -0.94 5.81
CA ASN A 9 -11.15 -0.05 5.93
C ASN A 9 -10.61 1.36 5.91
N TRP A 10 -10.46 1.84 4.69
CA TRP A 10 -10.27 3.22 4.39
C TRP A 10 -11.67 3.82 4.58
N PRO A 11 -11.80 4.73 5.55
CA PRO A 11 -10.93 5.88 5.50
C PRO A 11 -10.30 6.24 6.85
N LEU A 12 -9.02 6.58 6.85
CA LEU A 12 -8.37 7.25 7.98
C LEU A 12 -8.97 8.65 8.25
N VAL A 13 -9.99 9.07 7.51
CA VAL A 13 -10.85 10.22 7.80
C VAL A 13 -12.27 9.91 7.33
N ASN A 14 -13.27 9.96 8.20
CA ASN A 14 -14.67 9.88 7.80
C ASN A 14 -14.94 10.92 6.70
N PRO A 15 -15.24 10.55 5.43
CA PRO A 15 -15.43 11.52 4.38
C PRO A 15 -16.54 12.48 4.82
N ALA A 16 -16.28 13.78 4.71
CA ALA A 16 -17.28 14.78 5.06
C ALA A 16 -18.62 14.40 4.42
N PRO A 17 -19.77 14.57 5.09
CA PRO A 17 -21.07 14.09 4.62
C PRO A 17 -21.50 14.62 3.24
N SER A 18 -20.82 15.64 2.71
CA SER A 18 -20.97 16.14 1.35
C SER A 18 -20.31 15.26 0.27
N MET A 19 -19.31 14.45 0.61
CA MET A 19 -18.69 13.48 -0.28
C MET A 19 -19.41 12.14 -0.16
N LYS A 20 -20.50 11.96 -0.92
CA LYS A 20 -21.11 10.62 -1.08
C LYS A 20 -20.05 9.67 -1.66
N PRO A 21 -19.59 8.64 -0.93
CA PRO A 21 -18.59 7.71 -1.45
C PRO A 21 -19.27 6.85 -2.52
N LYS A 22 -19.18 7.26 -3.78
CA LYS A 22 -19.72 6.47 -4.90
C LYS A 22 -18.86 5.26 -5.25
N SER A 23 -17.68 5.10 -4.65
CA SER A 23 -17.00 3.81 -4.53
C SER A 23 -15.84 3.90 -3.54
N ASN A 24 -15.69 2.87 -2.70
CA ASN A 24 -14.70 2.70 -1.63
C ASN A 24 -13.21 2.63 -2.07
N ALA A 25 -12.89 3.03 -3.30
CA ALA A 25 -11.53 2.97 -3.82
C ALA A 25 -10.87 4.34 -3.71
N ILE A 26 -10.63 4.78 -2.47
CA ILE A 26 -9.64 5.84 -2.26
C ILE A 26 -8.28 5.18 -2.43
N GLN A 27 -7.50 5.68 -3.38
CA GLN A 27 -6.18 5.16 -3.71
C GLN A 27 -5.10 6.04 -3.08
N TRP A 28 -4.00 5.42 -2.66
CA TRP A 28 -2.84 6.11 -2.10
C TRP A 28 -1.65 6.00 -3.04
N ASP A 29 -0.98 7.13 -3.30
CA ASP A 29 0.26 7.15 -4.07
C ASP A 29 1.45 6.74 -3.19
N ILE A 30 2.00 5.56 -3.46
CA ILE A 30 3.10 4.98 -2.69
C ILE A 30 4.39 5.83 -2.76
N ALA A 31 4.52 6.69 -3.78
CA ALA A 31 5.65 7.60 -3.88
C ALA A 31 5.59 8.74 -2.85
N ASP A 32 4.41 9.06 -2.31
CA ASP A 32 4.18 10.15 -1.38
C ASP A 32 4.54 9.71 0.05
N ASP A 33 5.42 10.44 0.75
CA ASP A 33 5.80 10.10 2.12
C ASP A 33 4.68 10.54 3.09
N PRO A 34 3.89 9.59 3.66
CA PRO A 34 2.78 9.93 4.54
C PRO A 34 3.25 10.56 5.86
N ARG A 35 4.56 10.46 6.17
CA ARG A 35 5.18 10.96 7.41
C ARG A 35 5.67 12.39 7.28
N GLN A 36 5.98 12.84 6.06
CA GLN A 36 6.57 14.17 5.85
C GLN A 36 5.56 15.29 6.09
N TYR A 37 4.28 15.05 5.82
CA TYR A 37 3.23 16.07 5.87
C TYR A 37 2.15 15.81 6.91
N GLY A 38 2.22 14.69 7.64
CA GLY A 38 1.13 14.27 8.53
C GLY A 38 -0.19 14.04 7.81
N THR A 39 -0.15 13.93 6.47
CA THR A 39 -1.30 13.73 5.60
C THR A 39 -0.92 12.81 4.45
N VAL A 40 -1.89 12.10 3.90
CA VAL A 40 -1.76 11.25 2.71
C VAL A 40 -2.58 11.81 1.56
N LYS A 41 -2.01 11.88 0.35
CA LYS A 41 -2.76 12.22 -0.86
C LYS A 41 -3.75 11.10 -1.19
N LEU A 42 -4.97 11.52 -1.46
CA LEU A 42 -6.07 10.66 -1.84
C LEU A 42 -6.37 10.82 -3.33
N TRP A 43 -6.55 9.69 -3.99
CA TRP A 43 -6.90 9.61 -5.40
C TRP A 43 -8.20 8.85 -5.59
N TYR A 44 -8.99 9.25 -6.57
CA TYR A 44 -10.21 8.58 -7.00
C TYR A 44 -10.20 8.45 -8.52
N ARG A 45 -10.19 7.22 -9.03
CA ARG A 45 -10.13 6.96 -10.48
C ARG A 45 -8.99 7.75 -11.16
N SER A 46 -7.80 7.74 -10.55
CA SER A 46 -6.62 8.51 -11.01
C SER A 46 -6.76 10.04 -10.97
N ALA A 47 -7.83 10.59 -10.41
CA ALA A 47 -7.95 12.01 -10.13
C ALA A 47 -7.58 12.29 -8.67
N PHE A 48 -6.74 13.31 -8.44
CA PHE A 48 -6.46 13.78 -7.09
C PHE A 48 -7.74 14.37 -6.47
N VAL A 49 -8.12 13.89 -5.28
CA VAL A 49 -9.36 14.30 -4.60
C VAL A 49 -9.14 15.03 -3.29
N GLY A 50 -7.92 14.97 -2.73
CA GLY A 50 -7.59 15.72 -1.52
C GLY A 50 -6.52 15.07 -0.67
N TYR A 51 -6.41 15.55 0.57
CA TYR A 51 -5.52 15.02 1.59
C TYR A 51 -6.35 14.45 2.74
N ALA A 52 -5.93 13.33 3.30
CA ALA A 52 -6.43 12.84 4.59
C ALA A 52 -5.35 13.04 5.65
N ALA A 53 -5.73 13.50 6.84
CA ALA A 53 -4.83 13.49 7.98
C ALA A 53 -4.40 12.04 8.29
N THR A 54 -3.12 11.87 8.59
CA THR A 54 -2.60 10.63 9.18
C THR A 54 -2.98 10.65 10.65
N GLU A 55 -4.28 10.59 10.96
CA GLU A 55 -4.69 10.35 12.33
C GLU A 55 -4.17 8.96 12.72
N MET A 56 -3.53 8.85 13.88
CA MET A 56 -3.09 7.56 14.44
C MET A 56 -4.29 6.76 14.95
N LEU A 57 -5.33 6.62 14.12
CA LEU A 57 -6.42 5.70 14.37
C LEU A 57 -5.86 4.29 14.20
N VAL A 58 -5.81 3.57 15.31
CA VAL A 58 -5.41 2.16 15.38
C VAL A 58 -6.57 1.33 14.83
N VAL A 59 -6.77 1.38 13.51
CA VAL A 59 -7.78 0.57 12.82
C VAL A 59 -7.15 -0.79 12.54
N PRO A 60 -7.74 -1.90 13.02
CA PRO A 60 -7.23 -3.23 12.73
C PRO A 60 -7.30 -3.49 11.22
N ALA A 61 -6.30 -4.19 10.68
CA ALA A 61 -6.26 -4.51 9.27
C ALA A 61 -7.45 -5.37 8.84
N SER A 62 -7.97 -6.23 9.72
CA SER A 62 -9.20 -7.00 9.48
C SER A 62 -10.25 -6.68 10.54
N THR A 63 -11.52 -6.63 10.12
CA THR A 63 -12.68 -6.54 11.00
C THR A 63 -13.12 -7.87 11.58
N HIS A 64 -12.65 -8.99 11.02
CA HIS A 64 -13.12 -10.33 11.35
C HIS A 64 -12.10 -11.14 12.14
N VAL A 65 -10.81 -10.84 12.01
CA VAL A 65 -9.74 -11.59 12.67
C VAL A 65 -8.60 -10.67 13.11
N ARG A 66 -7.96 -11.01 14.23
CA ARG A 66 -6.73 -10.35 14.66
C ARG A 66 -5.55 -10.98 13.95
N LEU A 67 -5.04 -10.31 12.91
CA LEU A 67 -3.82 -10.73 12.21
C LEU A 67 -2.60 -10.28 13.00
N THR A 68 -1.69 -11.18 13.35
CA THR A 68 -0.42 -10.84 14.02
C THR A 68 0.79 -10.93 13.09
N GLU A 69 0.64 -11.66 11.99
CA GLU A 69 1.62 -11.80 10.92
C GLU A 69 0.91 -11.65 9.57
N MET A 70 1.56 -10.98 8.63
CA MET A 70 1.06 -10.78 7.27
C MET A 70 2.24 -10.74 6.30
N ARG A 71 2.16 -11.53 5.23
CA ARG A 71 3.06 -11.46 4.09
C ARG A 71 2.30 -10.93 2.89
N ILE A 72 2.75 -9.79 2.36
CA ILE A 72 2.17 -9.15 1.18
C ILE A 72 3.12 -9.33 -0.01
N LEU A 73 2.59 -9.79 -1.13
CA LEU A 73 3.22 -9.81 -2.44
C LEU A 73 2.65 -8.68 -3.29
N LEU A 74 3.45 -8.20 -4.23
CA LEU A 74 2.98 -7.22 -5.21
C LEU A 74 2.34 -7.95 -6.39
N ASP A 75 1.24 -7.42 -6.93
CA ASP A 75 0.48 -8.01 -8.06
C ASP A 75 1.20 -7.95 -9.42
N GLN A 76 2.53 -8.07 -9.43
CA GLN A 76 3.33 -8.08 -10.64
C GLN A 76 4.45 -9.10 -10.51
N GLN A 77 4.57 -9.95 -11.52
CA GLN A 77 5.54 -11.05 -11.54
C GLN A 77 6.98 -10.58 -11.33
N ASP A 78 7.32 -9.42 -11.91
CA ASP A 78 8.64 -8.79 -11.80
C ASP A 78 8.95 -8.27 -10.38
N PHE A 79 7.93 -8.11 -9.54
CA PHE A 79 8.03 -7.54 -8.19
C PHE A 79 7.68 -8.54 -7.08
N LYS A 80 7.40 -9.80 -7.42
CA LYS A 80 7.22 -10.91 -6.45
C LYS A 80 8.47 -11.19 -5.61
N CYS A 81 9.64 -10.70 -6.06
CA CYS A 81 10.90 -10.79 -5.33
C CYS A 81 10.98 -9.87 -4.09
N TRP A 82 9.98 -9.00 -3.87
CA TRP A 82 9.91 -8.12 -2.70
C TRP A 82 8.71 -8.46 -1.82
N PRO A 83 8.74 -9.60 -1.11
CA PRO A 83 7.75 -9.86 -0.09
C PRO A 83 7.84 -8.79 1.01
N ILE A 84 6.68 -8.35 1.47
CA ILE A 84 6.53 -7.35 2.51
C ILE A 84 5.99 -8.10 3.73
N ASP A 85 6.89 -8.38 4.67
CA ASP A 85 6.59 -9.13 5.87
C ASP A 85 6.29 -8.16 7.03
N ILE A 86 5.14 -8.33 7.67
CA ILE A 86 4.65 -7.49 8.78
C ILE A 86 4.37 -8.40 9.97
N LYS A 87 4.89 -8.03 11.14
CA LYS A 87 4.59 -8.71 12.40
C LYS A 87 4.25 -7.69 13.48
N ARG A 88 3.14 -7.93 14.19
CA ARG A 88 2.70 -7.10 15.32
C ARG A 88 1.94 -7.96 16.32
N GLU A 89 2.52 -8.17 17.50
CA GLU A 89 1.93 -8.98 18.58
C GLU A 89 0.52 -8.51 18.96
N ASN A 90 0.32 -7.19 18.94
CA ASN A 90 -0.94 -6.55 19.31
C ASN A 90 -2.01 -6.53 18.20
N GLY A 91 -1.76 -7.19 17.07
CA GLY A 91 -2.61 -7.14 15.89
C GLY A 91 -2.16 -6.06 14.91
N ILE A 92 -2.08 -6.43 13.64
CA ILE A 92 -1.69 -5.60 12.51
C ILE A 92 -2.80 -4.58 12.25
N THR A 93 -2.39 -3.32 12.08
CA THR A 93 -3.25 -2.19 11.76
C THR A 93 -3.14 -1.81 10.29
N CYS A 94 -4.12 -1.06 9.79
CA CYS A 94 -4.04 -0.48 8.44
C CYS A 94 -2.75 0.36 8.25
N LEU A 95 -2.34 1.10 9.29
CA LEU A 95 -1.14 1.93 9.23
C LEU A 95 0.13 1.07 9.09
N ASP A 96 0.22 -0.06 9.80
CA ASP A 96 1.37 -0.96 9.66
C ASP A 96 1.52 -1.45 8.22
N VAL A 97 0.40 -1.77 7.56
CA VAL A 97 0.36 -2.21 6.16
C VAL A 97 0.88 -1.12 5.23
N LEU A 98 0.35 0.11 5.34
CA LEU A 98 0.79 1.23 4.50
C LEU A 98 2.27 1.55 4.70
N VAL A 99 2.71 1.60 5.96
CA VAL A 99 4.10 1.89 6.31
C VAL A 99 5.02 0.80 5.78
N ALA A 100 4.66 -0.48 5.90
CA ALA A 100 5.45 -1.57 5.38
C ALA A 100 5.57 -1.54 3.85
N ILE A 101 4.47 -1.25 3.14
CA ILE A 101 4.47 -1.06 1.68
C ILE A 101 5.36 0.13 1.29
N TYR A 102 5.16 1.28 1.93
CA TYR A 102 5.98 2.47 1.72
C TYR A 102 7.47 2.17 1.89
N LEU A 103 7.85 1.66 3.07
CA LEU A 103 9.24 1.42 3.42
C LEU A 103 9.90 0.41 2.48
N THR A 104 9.17 -0.63 2.06
CA THR A 104 9.72 -1.64 1.16
C THR A 104 9.96 -1.09 -0.23
N LEU A 105 9.03 -0.30 -0.75
CA LEU A 105 9.11 0.26 -2.11
C LEU A 105 10.01 1.49 -2.21
N GLN A 106 10.25 2.19 -1.10
CA GLN A 106 11.16 3.34 -1.06
C GLN A 106 12.65 2.93 -0.92
N ARG A 107 12.94 1.64 -0.73
CA ARG A 107 14.32 1.14 -0.73
C ARG A 107 14.98 1.36 -2.09
N PRO A 108 16.24 1.82 -2.12
CA PRO A 108 17.06 1.78 -3.33
C PRO A 108 17.14 0.36 -3.89
N LEU A 109 17.25 0.25 -5.23
CA LEU A 109 17.63 -1.00 -5.88
C LEU A 109 19.07 -1.36 -5.50
N MET A 110 19.31 -2.62 -5.17
CA MET A 110 20.62 -3.11 -4.73
C MET A 110 21.05 -4.33 -5.56
N GLY A 111 22.35 -4.42 -5.87
CA GLY A 111 22.97 -5.61 -6.47
C GLY A 111 22.33 -6.04 -7.79
N GLU A 112 21.87 -7.28 -7.86
CA GLU A 112 21.24 -7.89 -9.04
C GLU A 112 19.93 -7.19 -9.46
N GLU A 113 19.24 -6.49 -8.55
CA GLU A 113 18.03 -5.71 -8.88
C GLU A 113 18.34 -4.57 -9.86
N VAL A 114 19.54 -3.98 -9.74
CA VAL A 114 20.01 -2.93 -10.65
C VAL A 114 20.32 -3.52 -12.02
N GLN A 115 20.89 -4.73 -12.07
CA GLN A 115 21.19 -5.43 -13.32
C GLN A 115 19.92 -5.87 -14.04
N ASN A 116 18.84 -6.21 -13.34
CA ASN A 116 17.58 -6.51 -14.01
C ASN A 116 16.84 -5.25 -14.51
N ALA A 117 17.21 -4.06 -14.00
CA ALA A 117 16.64 -2.77 -14.40
C ALA A 117 17.41 -2.08 -15.57
N LEU A 118 18.23 -2.82 -16.34
CA LEU A 118 19.23 -2.38 -17.33
C LEU A 118 18.83 -1.34 -18.39
N HIS A 119 17.57 -0.95 -18.52
CA HIS A 119 17.09 0.03 -19.51
C HIS A 119 17.01 1.48 -18.98
N TRP A 120 17.37 1.72 -17.72
CA TRP A 120 17.11 2.99 -17.05
C TRP A 120 18.38 3.74 -16.63
N ARG A 121 18.34 5.09 -16.69
CA ARG A 121 19.50 5.97 -16.48
C ARG A 121 20.09 5.85 -15.06
N PRO A 122 21.41 6.02 -14.91
CA PRO A 122 22.10 5.90 -13.61
C PRO A 122 21.69 7.02 -12.64
N GLY A 123 21.12 6.61 -11.51
CA GLY A 123 20.79 7.40 -10.33
C GLY A 123 20.43 6.45 -9.17
N ILE A 124 20.32 6.94 -7.93
CA ILE A 124 19.84 6.14 -6.78
C ILE A 124 18.35 5.86 -6.98
N MET A 125 18.04 4.86 -7.79
CA MET A 125 16.68 4.47 -8.15
C MET A 125 16.06 3.67 -7.01
N LYS A 126 14.85 4.05 -6.59
CA LYS A 126 14.06 3.30 -5.61
C LYS A 126 13.16 2.30 -6.32
N ARG A 127 12.75 1.24 -5.64
CA ARG A 127 11.82 0.23 -6.19
C ARG A 127 10.50 0.84 -6.68
N VAL A 128 9.97 1.85 -5.97
CA VAL A 128 8.76 2.61 -6.36
C VAL A 128 8.90 3.28 -7.74
N ASN A 129 10.12 3.60 -8.17
CA ASN A 129 10.34 4.17 -9.50
C ASN A 129 10.03 3.15 -10.61
N LEU A 130 10.25 1.86 -10.37
CA LEU A 130 9.96 0.78 -11.32
C LEU A 130 8.45 0.58 -11.53
N LEU A 131 7.63 0.97 -10.56
CA LEU A 131 6.17 0.91 -10.68
C LEU A 131 5.61 1.88 -11.74
N SER A 132 6.38 2.88 -12.19
CA SER A 132 5.99 3.81 -13.26
C SER A 132 4.59 4.43 -13.07
N ALA A 133 3.62 4.12 -13.93
CA ALA A 133 2.24 4.63 -13.84
C ALA A 133 1.40 3.91 -12.76
N ARG A 134 1.89 2.79 -12.22
CA ARG A 134 1.15 1.90 -11.31
C ARG A 134 1.51 2.10 -9.84
N ARG A 135 1.44 3.34 -9.38
CA ARG A 135 1.85 3.73 -8.02
C ARG A 135 0.67 3.84 -7.06
N LEU A 136 -0.55 3.69 -7.55
CA LEU A 136 -1.76 3.87 -6.77
C LEU A 136 -2.13 2.54 -6.11
N PHE A 137 -1.87 2.44 -4.82
CA PHE A 137 -2.34 1.33 -3.99
C PHE A 137 -3.84 1.45 -3.76
N HIS A 138 -4.59 0.37 -4.02
CA HIS A 138 -6.05 0.38 -3.88
C HIS A 138 -6.63 -0.75 -3.01
N GLY A 139 -5.80 -1.65 -2.48
CA GLY A 139 -6.24 -2.68 -1.55
C GLY A 139 -5.40 -3.95 -1.57
N LEU A 140 -5.83 -4.92 -0.75
CA LEU A 140 -5.25 -6.26 -0.68
C LEU A 140 -6.29 -7.32 -1.07
N ILE A 141 -5.84 -8.39 -1.72
CA ILE A 141 -6.62 -9.63 -1.90
C ILE A 141 -5.91 -10.75 -1.17
N GLN A 142 -6.65 -11.55 -0.40
CA GLN A 142 -6.12 -12.76 0.22
C GLN A 142 -6.30 -13.97 -0.69
N ASP A 143 -5.22 -14.74 -0.86
CA ASP A 143 -5.26 -16.11 -1.36
C ASP A 143 -4.48 -17.01 -0.38
N GLY A 144 -5.21 -17.84 0.37
CA GLY A 144 -4.66 -18.64 1.46
C GLY A 144 -3.99 -17.78 2.54
N ASP A 145 -2.70 -18.02 2.79
CA ASP A 145 -1.90 -17.26 3.76
C ASP A 145 -1.20 -16.03 3.15
N THR A 146 -1.41 -15.80 1.86
CA THR A 146 -0.70 -14.75 1.12
C THR A 146 -1.64 -13.60 0.79
N TRP A 147 -1.15 -12.38 0.97
CA TRP A 147 -1.85 -11.16 0.58
C TRP A 147 -1.22 -10.60 -0.68
N THR A 148 -2.04 -10.12 -1.62
CA THR A 148 -1.55 -9.48 -2.84
C THR A 148 -1.98 -8.02 -2.85
N ALA A 149 -1.01 -7.11 -2.95
CA ALA A 149 -1.24 -5.69 -3.09
C ALA A 149 -1.64 -5.33 -4.52
N LEU A 150 -2.83 -4.76 -4.64
CA LEU A 150 -3.36 -4.34 -5.92
C LEU A 150 -2.92 -2.90 -6.23
N LEU A 151 -2.22 -2.74 -7.35
CA LEU A 151 -1.64 -1.49 -7.82
C LEU A 151 -2.24 -1.07 -9.16
N TRP A 152 -2.58 0.21 -9.30
CA TRP A 152 -3.16 0.79 -10.51
C TRP A 152 -2.33 1.94 -11.07
#